data_AF-R5AID6-F1
#
_entry.id   AF-R5AID6-F1
#
_cell.length_a   1.000
_cell.length_b   1.000
_cell.length_c   1.000
_cell.angle_alpha   90.00
_cell.angle_beta   90.00
_cell.angle_gamma   90.00
#
_symmetry.space_group_name_H-M   'P 1'
#
loop_
_entity.id
_entity.type
_entity.pdbx_description
1 polymer ?
#
loop_
_entity_poly.entity_id
_entity_poly.type
_entity_poly.pdbx_seq_one_letter_code
_entity_poly.pdbx_strand_id
1 'polypeptide(L)'
;MQYITEQEIERITSDTCAALAKEKKVCLRIEAAHGEAYWEGGINGHFFRIRTGEPVEVPESLARLIADSAKTERLAKKRVSAYASGGGKRVG
;
A
#
# COMPACT_ATOMS: atom_id res chain seq x y z
N MET A 1 -22.90 19.40 8.25
CA MET A 1 -21.82 18.38 8.18
C MET A 1 -22.18 17.28 9.16
N GLN A 2 -22.30 16.04 8.69
CA GLN A 2 -22.45 14.89 9.59
C GLN A 2 -21.04 14.45 10.02
N TYR A 3 -20.77 14.51 11.32
CA TYR A 3 -19.52 14.04 11.88
C TYR A 3 -19.67 12.56 12.21
N ILE A 4 -18.72 11.75 11.77
CA ILE A 4 -18.66 10.33 12.11
C ILE A 4 -18.31 10.22 13.60
N THR A 5 -19.03 9.37 14.32
CA THR A 5 -18.76 9.12 15.74
C THR A 5 -17.61 8.14 15.92
N GLU A 6 -16.96 8.14 17.09
CA GLU A 6 -15.90 7.17 17.41
C GLU A 6 -16.41 5.71 17.29
N GLN A 7 -17.64 5.46 17.71
CA GLN A 7 -18.29 4.15 17.59
C GLN A 7 -18.44 3.71 16.13
N GLU A 8 -18.74 4.65 15.23
CA GLU A 8 -18.82 4.36 13.80
C GLU A 8 -17.45 4.08 13.18
N ILE A 9 -16.40 4.78 13.61
CA ILE A 9 -15.01 4.49 13.19
C ILE A 9 -14.61 3.09 13.61
N GLU A 10 -14.88 2.74 14.87
CA GLU A 10 -14.53 1.43 15.42
C GLU A 10 -15.28 0.30 14.70
N ARG A 11 -16.57 0.50 14.40
CA ARG A 11 -17.37 -0.44 13.62
C ARG A 11 -16.81 -0.63 12.21
N ILE A 12 -16.53 0.45 11.48
CA ILE A 12 -15.96 0.38 10.13
C ILE A 12 -14.62 -0.37 10.13
N THR A 13 -13.80 -0.09 11.14
CA THR A 13 -12.50 -0.73 11.34
C THR A 13 -12.70 -2.23 11.56
N SER A 14 -13.55 -2.63 12.50
CA SER A 14 -13.85 -4.04 12.80
C SER A 14 -14.41 -4.80 11.59
N ASP A 15 -15.38 -4.21 10.88
CA ASP A 15 -16.01 -4.80 9.70
C ASP A 15 -15.00 -5.01 8.56
N THR A 16 -14.09 -4.05 8.36
CA THR A 16 -13.01 -4.17 7.36
C THR A 16 -12.11 -5.36 7.68
N CYS A 17 -11.74 -5.56 8.95
CA CYS A 17 -10.92 -6.69 9.37
C CYS A 17 -11.62 -8.03 9.15
N ALA A 18 -12.89 -8.12 9.53
CA ALA A 18 -13.69 -9.32 9.34
C ALA A 18 -13.87 -9.68 7.85
N ALA A 19 -14.02 -8.67 6.98
CA ALA A 19 -14.10 -8.85 5.54
C ALA A 19 -12.77 -9.36 4.95
N LEU A 20 -11.64 -8.72 5.30
CA LEU A 20 -10.31 -9.12 4.84
C LEU A 20 -9.93 -10.52 5.30
N ALA A 21 -10.32 -10.93 6.50
CA ALA A 21 -10.06 -12.27 7.02
C ALA A 21 -10.82 -13.37 6.26
N LYS A 22 -11.99 -13.06 5.71
CA LYS A 22 -12.84 -14.00 4.95
C LYS A 22 -12.51 -14.04 3.46
N GLU A 23 -11.74 -13.07 2.97
CA GLU A 23 -11.39 -12.97 1.56
C GLU A 23 -10.44 -14.09 1.14
N LYS A 24 -10.49 -14.45 -0.15
CA LYS A 24 -9.54 -15.37 -0.74
C LYS A 24 -8.13 -14.81 -0.61
N LYS A 25 -7.24 -15.61 -0.04
CA LYS A 25 -5.82 -15.29 0.02
C LYS A 25 -5.16 -15.65 -1.30
N VAL A 26 -4.29 -14.77 -1.77
CA VAL A 26 -3.44 -14.97 -2.93
C VAL A 26 -1.99 -14.92 -2.49
N CYS A 27 -1.18 -15.79 -3.09
CA CYS A 27 0.26 -15.77 -2.87
C CYS A 27 0.89 -14.74 -3.80
N LEU A 28 1.65 -13.81 -3.24
CA LEU A 28 2.44 -12.86 -3.99
C LEU A 28 3.82 -12.69 -3.36
N ARG A 29 4.75 -12.12 -4.12
CA ARG A 29 6.08 -11.76 -3.63
C ARG A 29 6.27 -10.27 -3.85
N ILE A 30 6.57 -9.55 -2.76
CA ILE A 30 6.87 -8.12 -2.80
C ILE A 30 8.38 -7.97 -2.84
N GLU A 31 8.91 -7.34 -3.89
CA GLU A 31 10.32 -6.98 -3.96
C GLU A 31 10.61 -5.75 -3.09
N ALA A 32 11.72 -5.76 -2.36
CA ALA A 32 12.14 -4.62 -1.55
C ALA A 32 12.60 -3.47 -2.45
N ALA A 33 12.18 -2.24 -2.15
CA ALA A 33 12.54 -1.06 -2.94
C ALA A 33 13.95 -0.55 -2.60
N HIS A 34 14.31 -0.55 -1.32
CA HIS A 34 15.60 -0.11 -0.79
C HIS A 34 16.22 -1.12 0.19
N GLY A 35 15.85 -2.40 0.08
CA GLY A 35 16.37 -3.46 0.95
C GLY A 35 15.62 -3.58 2.28
N GLU A 36 14.43 -2.99 2.40
CA GLU A 36 13.57 -3.17 3.57
C GLU A 36 13.12 -4.62 3.67
N ALA A 37 13.16 -5.18 4.88
CA ALA A 37 12.68 -6.55 5.14
C ALA A 37 11.16 -6.67 5.13
N TYR A 38 10.44 -5.54 5.19
CA TYR A 38 8.99 -5.50 5.25
C TYR A 38 8.44 -4.39 4.36
N TRP A 39 7.34 -4.69 3.68
CA TRP A 39 6.43 -3.72 3.13
C TRP A 39 5.42 -3.36 4.22
N GLU A 40 5.21 -2.06 4.43
CA GLU A 40 4.30 -1.52 5.43
C GLU A 40 3.21 -0.69 4.74
N GLY A 41 1.97 -0.88 5.17
CA GLY A 41 0.83 -0.15 4.59
C GLY A 41 -0.35 -0.08 5.54
N GLY A 42 -1.19 0.93 5.36
CA GLY A 42 -2.36 1.18 6.21
C GLY A 42 -3.66 1.24 5.40
N ILE A 43 -4.70 0.53 5.83
CA ILE A 43 -6.06 0.60 5.24
C ILE A 43 -7.09 0.75 6.36
N ASN A 44 -7.89 1.82 6.35
CA ASN A 44 -8.96 2.06 7.33
C ASN A 44 -8.51 1.90 8.80
N GLY A 45 -7.33 2.41 9.15
CA GLY A 45 -6.77 2.30 10.50
C GLY A 45 -6.08 0.97 10.81
N HIS A 46 -6.07 0.01 9.89
CA HIS A 46 -5.32 -1.24 10.02
C HIS A 46 -3.96 -1.15 9.38
N PHE A 47 -2.94 -1.53 10.12
CA PHE A 47 -1.55 -1.55 9.64
C PHE A 47 -1.13 -2.97 9.30
N PHE A 48 -0.61 -3.13 8.09
CA PHE A 48 -0.09 -4.38 7.56
C PHE A 48 1.43 -4.30 7.52
N ARG A 49 2.07 -5.37 7.99
CA ARG A 49 3.51 -5.57 7.89
C ARG A 49 3.75 -6.90 7.19
N ILE A 50 4.15 -6.83 5.92
CA ILE A 50 4.29 -7.98 5.03
C ILE A 50 5.78 -8.16 4.71
N ARG A 51 6.32 -9.37 4.83
CA ARG A 51 7.73 -9.61 4.48
C ARG A 51 7.99 -9.44 2.98
N THR A 52 9.12 -8.84 2.66
CA THR A 52 9.60 -8.70 1.27
C THR A 52 10.54 -9.87 0.93
N GLY A 53 10.72 -10.11 -0.37
CA GLY A 53 11.67 -11.11 -0.89
C GLY A 53 11.23 -12.58 -0.75
N GLU A 54 10.16 -12.86 0.00
CA GLU A 54 9.56 -14.19 0.13
C GLU A 54 8.10 -14.23 -0.36
N PRO A 55 7.59 -15.39 -0.79
CA PRO A 55 6.17 -15.57 -1.09
C PRO A 55 5.33 -15.45 0.20
N VAL A 56 4.31 -14.60 0.18
CA VAL A 56 3.42 -14.34 1.30
C VAL A 56 1.96 -14.43 0.84
N GLU A 57 1.10 -14.97 1.70
CA GLU A 57 -0.34 -15.06 1.45
C GLU A 57 -1.05 -13.85 2.05
N VAL A 58 -1.73 -13.08 1.20
CA VAL A 58 -2.49 -11.90 1.60
C VAL A 58 -3.86 -11.87 0.95
N PRO A 59 -4.85 -11.15 1.50
CA PRO A 59 -6.15 -10.96 0.85
C PRO A 59 -6.00 -10.40 -0.58
N GLU A 60 -6.84 -10.84 -1.52
CA GLU A 60 -6.76 -10.44 -2.92
C GLU A 60 -6.91 -8.92 -3.11
N SER A 61 -7.81 -8.27 -2.39
CA SER A 61 -7.95 -6.81 -2.38
C SER A 61 -6.65 -6.09 -2.00
N LEU A 62 -5.95 -6.58 -0.96
CA LEU A 62 -4.66 -6.05 -0.53
C LEU A 62 -3.58 -6.29 -1.58
N ALA A 63 -3.55 -7.47 -2.19
CA ALA A 63 -2.64 -7.79 -3.29
C ALA A 63 -2.78 -6.81 -4.47
N ARG A 64 -4.02 -6.51 -4.87
CA ARG A 64 -4.31 -5.55 -5.94
C ARG A 64 -3.84 -4.15 -5.55
N LEU A 65 -4.12 -3.72 -4.32
CA LEU A 65 -3.71 -2.40 -3.82
C LEU A 65 -2.17 -2.24 -3.82
N ILE A 66 -1.44 -3.27 -3.41
CA ILE A 66 0.03 -3.30 -3.46
C ILE A 66 0.51 -3.17 -4.92
N ALA A 67 -0.10 -3.92 -5.84
CA ALA A 67 0.27 -3.89 -7.26
C ALA A 67 0.01 -2.52 -7.91
N ASP A 68 -1.14 -1.89 -7.61
CA ASP A 68 -1.51 -0.57 -8.10
C ASP A 68 -0.61 0.53 -7.54
N SER A 69 -0.22 0.41 -6.27
CA SER A 69 0.74 1.32 -5.62
C SER A 69 2.11 1.24 -6.30
N ALA A 70 2.62 0.02 -6.52
CA ALA A 70 3.90 -0.19 -7.21
C ALA A 70 3.87 0.28 -8.68
N LYS A 71 2.72 0.20 -9.36
CA LYS A 71 2.54 0.78 -10.69
C LYS A 71 2.61 2.31 -10.65
N THR A 72 1.90 2.91 -9.70
CA THR A 72 1.86 4.37 -9.52
C THR A 72 3.24 4.93 -9.21
N GLU A 73 4.00 4.27 -8.33
CA GLU A 73 5.37 4.67 -8.00
C GLU A 73 6.30 4.61 -9.21
N ARG A 74 6.23 3.53 -10.01
CA ARG A 74 7.00 3.43 -11.26
C ARG A 74 6.67 4.55 -12.25
N LEU A 75 5.38 4.87 -12.41
CA LEU A 75 4.94 5.96 -13.28
C LEU A 75 5.41 7.33 -12.76
N ALA A 76 5.33 7.55 -11.45
CA ALA A 76 5.81 8.77 -10.81
C ALA A 76 7.32 8.93 -11.00
N LYS A 77 8.11 7.87 -10.77
CA LYS A 77 9.56 7.86 -10.97
C LYS A 77 9.94 8.17 -12.42
N LYS A 78 9.24 7.56 -13.40
CA LYS A 78 9.44 7.85 -14.83
C LYS A 78 9.15 9.31 -15.18
N ARG A 79 8.11 9.91 -14.57
CA ARG A 79 7.77 11.33 -14.78
C ARG A 79 8.81 12.27 -14.18
N VAL A 80 9.29 11.98 -12.97
CA VAL A 80 10.31 12.79 -12.30
C VAL A 80 11.69 12.64 -12.94
N SER A 81 12.07 11.43 -13.38
CA SER A 81 13.37 11.21 -14.01
C SER A 81 13.56 12.05 -15.27
N ALA A 82 12.48 12.25 -16.05
CA ALA A 82 12.50 13.12 -17.23
C ALA A 82 12.78 14.59 -16.87
N TYR A 83 12.35 15.05 -15.69
CA TYR A 83 12.65 16.40 -15.19
C TYR A 83 14.07 16.48 -14.61
N ALA A 84 14.53 15.43 -13.93
CA ALA A 84 15.86 15.37 -13.33
C ALA A 84 16.99 15.32 -14.39
N SER A 85 16.80 14.60 -15.49
CA SER A 85 17.80 14.48 -16.57
C SER A 85 17.89 15.73 -17.47
N GLY A 86 16.85 16.57 -17.49
CA GLY A 86 16.78 17.80 -18.29
C GLY A 86 17.40 19.04 -17.65
N GLY A 87 18.07 18.92 -16.49
CA GLY A 87 18.63 20.07 -15.78
C GLY A 87 17.57 20.89 -15.05
N GLY A 88 16.77 20.23 -14.20
CA GLY A 88 15.81 20.89 -13.32
C GLY A 88 16.45 22.11 -12.63
N LYS A 89 15.82 23.28 -12.81
CA LYS A 89 16.30 24.56 -12.26
C LYS A 89 16.42 24.42 -10.75
N ARG A 90 17.64 24.48 -10.19
CA ARG A 90 17.85 24.53 -8.73
C ARG A 90 17.10 25.75 -8.21
N VAL A 91 16.12 25.54 -7.36
CA VAL A 91 15.51 26.62 -6.59
C VAL A 91 16.49 26.88 -5.45
N GLY A 92 17.33 27.90 -5.63
CA GLY A 92 18.20 28.46 -4.60
C GLY A 92 17.55 29.67 -3.96
#